data_AF-A0A926VEU5-F1
#
_entry.id   AF-A0A926VEU5-F1
#
_cell.length_a   1.000
_cell.length_b   1.000
_cell.length_c   1.000
_cell.angle_alpha   90.00
_cell.angle_beta   90.00
_cell.angle_gamma   90.00
#
_symmetry.space_group_name_H-M   'P 1'
#
loop_
_entity.id
_entity.type
_entity.pdbx_description
1 polymer ?
#
loop_
_entity_poly.entity_id
_entity_poly.type
_entity_poly.pdbx_seq_one_letter_code
_entity_poly.pdbx_strand_id
1 'polypeptide(L)'
;MKIREKNWLEWVVFGMALLLVVSTLGYLIYDAATLSKMPPAIQVQLGEPQPIMQHFIVPVSVTNQGDRTAEGVQIEVTLESTSKEKETAQFEIAFLPRRAKREGWVTFETDPRSAKLKARALGYEKP
;
A
#
# COMPACT_ATOMS: atom_id res chain seq x y z
N MET A 1 -3.00 -0.94 63.07
CA MET A 1 -2.52 -0.79 61.68
C MET A 1 -2.50 -2.18 61.05
N LYS A 2 -3.53 -2.56 60.27
CA LYS A 2 -3.60 -3.89 59.66
C LYS A 2 -2.52 -3.99 58.58
N ILE A 3 -1.53 -4.84 58.80
CA ILE A 3 -0.48 -5.15 57.83
C ILE A 3 -1.20 -5.85 56.67
N ARG A 4 -1.17 -5.26 55.46
CA ARG A 4 -1.77 -5.85 54.26
C ARG A 4 -1.12 -7.21 54.03
N GLU A 5 -1.90 -8.28 54.15
CA GLU A 5 -1.49 -9.60 53.71
C GLU A 5 -1.08 -9.51 52.24
N LYS A 6 0.08 -10.08 51.92
CA LYS A 6 0.70 -10.01 50.59
C LYS A 6 -0.26 -10.65 49.59
N ASN A 7 -1.02 -9.83 48.87
CA ASN A 7 -2.09 -10.30 48.01
C ASN A 7 -1.47 -10.93 46.76
N TRP A 8 -1.30 -12.25 46.76
CA TRP A 8 -0.64 -12.99 45.69
C TRP A 8 -1.23 -12.68 44.31
N LEU A 9 -2.56 -12.50 44.26
CA LEU A 9 -3.26 -12.13 43.03
C LEU A 9 -2.85 -10.73 42.53
N GLU A 10 -2.63 -9.78 43.43
CA GLU A 10 -2.14 -8.43 43.10
C GLU A 10 -0.76 -8.49 42.44
N TRP A 11 0.14 -9.32 42.97
CA TRP A 11 1.48 -9.51 42.40
C TRP A 11 1.45 -10.20 41.03
N VAL A 12 0.55 -11.18 40.84
CA VAL A 12 0.36 -11.84 39.53
C VAL A 12 -0.17 -10.85 38.50
N VAL A 13 -1.20 -10.08 38.84
CA VAL A 13 -1.78 -9.06 37.95
C VAL A 13 -0.75 -7.97 37.64
N PHE A 14 0.00 -7.52 38.64
CA PHE A 14 1.08 -6.56 38.45
C PHE A 14 2.16 -7.10 37.52
N GLY A 15 2.63 -8.33 37.73
CA GLY A 15 3.62 -8.97 36.87
C GLY A 15 3.14 -9.12 35.42
N MET A 16 1.89 -9.50 35.23
CA MET A 16 1.29 -9.64 33.89
C MET A 16 1.14 -8.28 33.20
N ALA A 17 0.69 -7.25 33.92
CA ALA A 17 0.59 -5.90 33.38
C ALA A 17 1.97 -5.34 33.03
N LEU A 18 2.97 -5.50 33.90
CA LEU A 18 4.34 -5.07 33.66
C LEU A 18 4.94 -5.78 32.44
N LEU A 19 4.71 -7.10 32.31
CA LEU A 19 5.17 -7.86 31.16
C LEU A 19 4.56 -7.33 29.86
N LEU A 20 3.25 -7.09 29.82
CA LEU A 20 2.60 -6.51 28.63
C LEU A 20 3.20 -5.14 28.28
N VAL A 21 3.37 -4.26 29.26
CA VAL A 21 3.96 -2.93 29.06
C VAL A 21 5.38 -3.03 28.51
N VAL A 22 6.23 -3.86 29.11
CA VAL A 22 7.63 -4.05 28.67
C VAL A 22 7.68 -4.69 27.28
N SER A 23 6.81 -5.65 26.98
CA SER A 23 6.72 -6.26 25.65
C SER A 23 6.31 -5.25 24.58
N THR A 24 5.29 -4.43 24.84
CA THR A 24 4.88 -3.37 23.90
C THR A 24 6.00 -2.36 23.71
N LEU A 25 6.65 -1.92 24.79
CA LEU A 25 7.75 -0.95 24.70
C LEU A 25 8.95 -1.52 23.95
N GLY A 26 9.34 -2.77 24.23
CA GLY A 26 10.41 -3.46 23.53
C GLY A 26 10.12 -3.62 22.04
N TYR A 27 8.87 -3.95 21.69
CA TYR A 27 8.43 -4.00 20.29
C TYR A 27 8.54 -2.63 19.60
N LEU A 28 8.10 -1.55 20.25
CA LEU A 28 8.19 -0.20 19.67
C LEU A 28 9.64 0.26 19.48
N ILE A 29 10.54 -0.05 20.42
CA ILE A 29 11.98 0.24 20.28
C ILE A 29 12.57 -0.56 19.11
N TYR A 30 12.21 -1.83 18.99
CA TYR A 30 12.64 -2.68 17.89
C TYR A 30 12.15 -2.17 16.53
N ASP A 31 10.86 -1.83 16.41
CA ASP A 31 10.27 -1.26 15.19
C ASP A 31 10.94 0.08 14.83
N ALA A 32 11.18 0.95 15.82
CA ALA A 32 11.87 2.22 15.60
C ALA A 32 13.32 2.03 15.13
N ALA A 33 14.05 1.05 15.68
CA ALA A 33 15.44 0.77 15.31
C ALA A 33 15.58 0.07 13.95
N THR A 34 14.58 -0.72 13.55
CA THR A 34 14.58 -1.46 12.27
C THR A 34 13.92 -0.68 11.13
N LEU A 35 13.35 0.49 11.41
CA LEU A 35 12.74 1.35 10.41
C LEU A 35 13.80 1.84 9.42
N SER A 36 13.88 1.17 8.28
CA SER A 36 14.69 1.61 7.15
C SER A 36 14.09 2.92 6.60
N LYS A 37 14.93 3.75 5.98
CA LYS A 37 14.51 5.05 5.40
C LYS A 37 14.43 4.98 3.88
N MET A 38 14.05 3.83 3.34
CA MET A 38 13.98 3.64 1.89
C MET A 38 12.98 4.64 1.29
N PRO A 39 13.32 5.31 0.16
CA PRO A 39 12.37 6.16 -0.53
C PRO A 39 11.16 5.34 -1.00
N PRO A 40 10.03 5.99 -1.35
CA PRO A 40 8.88 5.27 -1.89
C PRO A 40 9.30 4.40 -3.08
N ALA A 41 8.95 3.12 -3.00
CA ALA A 41 9.26 2.13 -4.03
C ALA A 41 7.95 1.65 -4.64
N ILE A 42 7.52 2.31 -5.72
CA ILE A 42 6.20 2.11 -6.31
C ILE A 42 6.23 0.95 -7.29
N GLN A 43 5.45 -0.09 -7.01
CA GLN A 43 5.23 -1.21 -7.90
C GLN A 43 3.80 -1.17 -8.43
N VAL A 44 3.64 -1.27 -9.74
CA VAL A 44 2.35 -1.30 -10.41
C VAL A 44 2.08 -2.68 -10.96
N GLN A 45 0.90 -3.21 -10.72
CA GLN A 45 0.44 -4.51 -11.19
C GLN A 45 -0.91 -4.34 -11.88
N LEU A 46 -1.04 -4.92 -13.06
CA LEU A 46 -2.28 -4.92 -13.83
C LEU A 46 -3.07 -6.18 -13.53
N GLY A 47 -4.37 -6.01 -13.28
CA GLY A 47 -5.32 -7.11 -13.18
C GLY A 47 -5.85 -7.54 -14.54
N GLU A 48 -6.76 -8.51 -14.54
CA GLU A 48 -7.41 -8.97 -15.76
C GLU A 48 -8.36 -7.91 -16.33
N PRO A 49 -8.27 -7.57 -17.63
CA PRO A 49 -9.21 -6.67 -18.29
C PRO A 49 -10.63 -7.26 -18.30
N GLN A 50 -11.63 -6.43 -17.97
CA GLN A 50 -13.04 -6.84 -17.99
C GLN A 50 -13.84 -5.92 -18.93
N PRO A 51 -14.69 -6.49 -19.80
CA PRO A 51 -15.60 -5.69 -20.62
C PRO A 51 -16.74 -5.12 -19.76
N ILE A 52 -17.01 -3.81 -19.88
CA ILE A 52 -18.14 -3.10 -19.27
C ILE A 52 -18.82 -2.25 -20.34
N MET A 53 -20.06 -2.63 -20.69
CA MET A 53 -20.86 -1.95 -21.72
C MET A 53 -20.10 -1.80 -23.06
N GLN A 54 -19.68 -0.57 -23.39
CA GLN A 54 -18.95 -0.23 -24.61
C GLN A 54 -17.45 0.03 -24.38
N HIS A 55 -16.96 -0.19 -23.16
CA HIS A 55 -15.57 0.06 -22.77
C HIS A 55 -14.97 -1.17 -22.08
N PHE A 56 -13.66 -1.13 -21.87
CA PHE A 56 -12.93 -2.13 -21.10
C PHE A 56 -12.30 -1.48 -19.88
N ILE A 57 -12.52 -2.08 -18.71
CA ILE A 57 -11.87 -1.67 -17.48
C ILE A 57 -10.67 -2.57 -17.21
N VAL A 58 -9.57 -1.98 -16.73
CA VAL A 58 -8.40 -2.72 -16.26
C VAL A 58 -8.14 -2.31 -14.82
N PRO A 59 -8.27 -3.25 -13.86
CA PRO A 59 -7.87 -3.00 -12.47
C PRO A 59 -6.37 -2.76 -12.39
N VAL A 60 -5.97 -1.77 -11.61
CA VAL A 60 -4.57 -1.41 -11.37
C VAL A 60 -4.31 -1.44 -9.88
N SER A 61 -3.38 -2.29 -9.46
CA SER A 61 -2.91 -2.40 -8.09
C SER A 61 -1.56 -1.72 -7.95
N VAL A 62 -1.45 -0.76 -7.05
CA VAL A 62 -0.23 0.01 -6.80
C VAL A 62 0.21 -0.22 -5.36
N THR A 63 1.43 -0.72 -5.19
CA THR A 63 2.01 -1.02 -3.88
C THR A 63 3.24 -0.16 -3.65
N ASN A 64 3.31 0.52 -2.51
CA ASN A 64 4.53 1.18 -2.06
C ASN A 64 5.29 0.24 -1.13
N GLN A 65 6.37 -0.35 -1.63
CA GLN A 65 7.25 -1.22 -0.85
C GLN A 65 8.26 -0.44 0.00
N GLY A 66 8.33 0.89 -0.17
CA GLY A 66 9.22 1.75 0.57
C GLY A 66 8.71 2.08 1.97
N ASP A 67 9.59 2.70 2.76
CA ASP A 67 9.32 3.05 4.17
C ASP A 67 8.74 4.45 4.36
N ARG A 68 8.58 5.19 3.26
CA ARG A 68 8.01 6.55 3.24
C ARG A 68 6.74 6.60 2.43
N THR A 69 5.81 7.44 2.86
CA THR A 69 4.59 7.76 2.11
C THR A 69 4.94 8.52 0.83
N ALA A 70 4.23 8.21 -0.25
CA ALA A 70 4.21 8.99 -1.47
C ALA A 70 2.85 9.71 -1.59
N GLU A 71 2.89 10.96 -2.04
CA GLU A 71 1.72 11.80 -2.31
C GLU A 71 1.60 12.06 -3.82
N GLY A 72 0.37 12.21 -4.32
CA GLY A 72 0.10 12.55 -5.72
C GLY A 72 0.69 11.54 -6.71
N VAL A 73 0.57 10.24 -6.43
CA VAL A 73 1.17 9.20 -7.28
C VAL A 73 0.41 9.11 -8.59
N GLN A 74 1.03 9.55 -9.69
CA GLN A 74 0.44 9.49 -11.02
C GLN A 74 0.76 8.16 -11.68
N ILE A 75 -0.28 7.44 -12.10
CA ILE A 75 -0.15 6.16 -12.78
C ILE A 75 -0.63 6.32 -14.21
N GLU A 76 0.20 5.90 -15.15
CA GLU A 76 -0.13 5.83 -16.57
C GLU A 76 -0.20 4.37 -16.99
N VAL A 77 -1.26 4.03 -17.72
CA VAL A 77 -1.42 2.75 -18.40
C VAL A 77 -1.61 3.02 -19.88
N THR A 78 -0.75 2.43 -20.70
CA THR A 78 -0.79 2.56 -22.14
C THR A 78 -1.16 1.25 -22.79
N LEU A 79 -2.06 1.32 -23.78
CA LEU A 79 -2.43 0.21 -24.63
C LEU A 79 -1.75 0.37 -25.99
N GLU A 80 -0.78 -0.50 -26.28
CA GLU A 80 -0.09 -0.56 -27.57
C GLU A 80 -0.76 -1.63 -28.43
N SER A 81 -1.56 -1.20 -29.41
CA SER A 81 -2.13 -2.08 -30.43
C SER A 81 -1.30 -2.00 -31.72
N THR A 82 -1.16 -3.11 -32.43
CA THR A 82 -0.44 -3.17 -33.71
C THR A 82 -1.23 -2.52 -34.85
N SER A 83 -2.56 -2.38 -34.70
CA SER A 83 -3.47 -1.94 -35.77
C SER A 83 -4.22 -0.64 -35.47
N LYS A 84 -4.16 -0.15 -34.23
CA LYS A 84 -4.84 1.07 -33.77
C LYS A 84 -3.85 2.02 -33.12
N GLU A 85 -4.25 3.29 -33.02
CA GLU A 85 -3.50 4.29 -32.27
C GLU A 85 -3.32 3.87 -30.81
N LYS A 86 -2.22 4.34 -30.22
CA LYS A 86 -1.89 4.08 -28.81
C LYS A 86 -2.88 4.80 -27.92
N GLU A 87 -3.67 4.05 -27.16
CA GLU A 87 -4.55 4.61 -26.13
C GLU A 87 -3.77 4.77 -24.81
N THR A 88 -4.01 5.86 -24.09
CA THR A 88 -3.38 6.14 -22.80
C THR A 88 -4.44 6.55 -21.80
N ALA A 89 -4.42 5.92 -20.63
CA ALA A 89 -5.29 6.23 -19.52
C ALA A 89 -4.46 6.46 -18.26
N GLN A 90 -4.92 7.35 -17.39
CA GLN A 90 -4.19 7.73 -16.19
C GLN A 90 -5.14 7.96 -15.02
N PHE A 91 -4.61 7.77 -13.81
CA PHE A 91 -5.26 8.17 -12.58
C PHE A 91 -4.23 8.57 -11.54
N GLU A 92 -4.69 9.25 -10.49
CA GLU A 92 -3.86 9.72 -9.40
C GLU A 92 -4.30 9.07 -8.09
N ILE A 93 -3.30 8.69 -7.28
CA ILE A 93 -3.51 8.27 -5.90
C ILE A 93 -3.00 9.40 -5.02
N ALA A 94 -3.92 10.12 -4.38
CA ALA A 94 -3.59 11.23 -3.49
C ALA A 94 -2.60 10.80 -2.40
N PHE A 95 -2.87 9.68 -1.71
CA PHE A 95 -1.99 9.16 -0.65
C PHE A 95 -1.72 7.66 -0.77
N LEU A 96 -0.43 7.32 -0.86
CA LEU A 96 0.06 5.94 -0.85
C LEU A 96 1.05 5.74 0.31
N PRO A 97 0.55 5.30 1.49
CA PRO A 97 1.38 5.10 2.68
C PRO A 97 2.50 4.08 2.49
N ARG A 98 3.48 4.09 3.40
CA ARG A 98 4.53 3.07 3.48
C ARG A 98 3.94 1.67 3.58
N ARG A 99 4.53 0.70 2.87
CA ARG A 99 4.13 -0.73 2.89
C ARG A 99 2.63 -0.95 2.65
N ALA A 100 1.98 -0.04 1.92
CA ALA A 100 0.55 -0.09 1.66
C ALA A 100 0.27 -0.32 0.16
N LYS A 101 -0.93 -0.87 -0.10
CA LYS A 101 -1.47 -1.10 -1.43
C LYS A 101 -2.72 -0.25 -1.64
N ARG A 102 -2.86 0.31 -2.84
CA ARG A 102 -4.06 0.99 -3.33
C ARG A 102 -4.48 0.40 -4.67
N GLU A 103 -5.76 0.51 -4.97
CA GLU A 103 -6.35 -0.01 -6.19
C GLU A 103 -7.10 1.10 -6.91
N GLY A 104 -7.08 1.05 -8.24
CA GLY A 104 -7.82 1.94 -9.12
C GLY A 104 -8.18 1.21 -10.41
N TRP A 105 -8.86 1.90 -11.31
CA TRP A 105 -9.24 1.36 -12.61
C TRP A 105 -8.90 2.37 -13.69
N VAL A 106 -8.45 1.86 -14.83
CA VAL A 106 -8.35 2.62 -16.07
C VAL A 106 -9.31 2.05 -17.10
N THR A 107 -9.75 2.89 -18.03
CA THR A 107 -10.71 2.53 -19.07
C THR A 107 -10.09 2.68 -20.46
N PHE A 108 -10.41 1.75 -21.35
CA PHE A 108 -10.02 1.78 -22.76
C PHE A 108 -11.24 1.56 -23.65
N GLU A 109 -11.20 2.10 -24.87
CA GLU A 109 -12.21 1.82 -25.90
C GLU A 109 -11.89 0.54 -26.66
N THR A 110 -10.60 0.26 -26.86
CA THR A 110 -10.13 -0.97 -27.51
C THR A 110 -9.93 -2.11 -26.52
N ASP A 111 -10.26 -3.35 -26.93
CA ASP A 111 -10.09 -4.55 -26.10
C ASP A 111 -8.62 -4.75 -25.69
N PRO A 112 -8.28 -4.59 -24.39
CA PRO A 112 -6.91 -4.66 -23.92
C PRO A 112 -6.30 -6.06 -24.01
N ARG A 113 -7.13 -7.10 -24.13
CA ARG A 113 -6.67 -8.50 -24.21
C ARG A 113 -6.06 -8.83 -25.57
N SER A 114 -6.35 -8.01 -26.59
CA SER A 114 -5.83 -8.15 -27.95
C SER A 114 -4.54 -7.37 -28.19
N ALA A 115 -4.08 -6.61 -27.20
CA ALA A 115 -2.99 -5.65 -27.32
C ALA A 115 -2.06 -5.70 -26.11
N LYS A 116 -0.94 -4.97 -26.16
CA LYS A 116 0.06 -4.97 -25.09
C LYS A 116 -0.23 -3.82 -24.12
N LEU A 117 -0.57 -4.17 -22.88
CA LEU A 117 -0.65 -3.21 -21.78
C LEU A 117 0.72 -2.96 -21.16
N LYS A 118 1.03 -1.69 -20.86
CA LYS A 118 2.16 -1.29 -20.02
C LYS A 118 1.66 -0.31 -18.98
N ALA A 119 2.09 -0.47 -17.74
CA ALA A 119 1.78 0.44 -16.66
C ALA A 119 3.07 0.95 -16.01
N ARG A 120 3.08 2.22 -15.63
CA ARG A 120 4.19 2.84 -14.91
C ARG A 120 3.69 3.96 -14.01
N ALA A 121 4.44 4.21 -12.94
CA ALA A 121 4.32 5.46 -12.20
C ALA A 121 5.07 6.56 -12.96
N LEU A 122 4.42 7.70 -13.18
CA LEU A 122 5.03 8.87 -13.83
C LEU A 122 5.84 9.70 -12.84
N GLY A 123 5.30 9.88 -11.64
CA GLY A 123 5.90 10.72 -10.60
C GLY A 123 5.11 10.64 -9.30
N TYR A 124 5.71 11.17 -8.25
CA TYR A 124 5.13 11.30 -6.92
C TYR A 124 5.92 12.32 -6.10
N GLU A 125 5.30 12.85 -5.07
CA GLU A 125 5.87 13.86 -4.18
C GLU A 125 6.10 13.30 -2.77
N LYS A 126 6.86 14.06 -1.97
CA LYS A 126 6.93 13.82 -0.53
C LYS A 126 5.80 14.61 0.14
N PRO A 127 5.08 13.99 1.09
CA PRO A 127 4.11 14.71 1.90
C PRO A 127 4.77 15.72 2.84
#